data_AF-A0A4Q3YFQ2-F1
#
_entry.id   AF-A0A4Q3YFQ2-F1
#
_cell.length_a   1.000
_cell.length_b   1.000
_cell.length_c   1.000
_cell.angle_alpha   90.00
_cell.angle_beta   90.00
_cell.angle_gamma   90.00
#
_symmetry.space_group_name_H-M   'P 1'
#
loop_
_entity.id
_entity.type
_entity.pdbx_description
1 polymer ?
#
loop_
_entity_poly.entity_id
_entity_poly.type
_entity_poly.pdbx_seq_one_letter_code
_entity_poly.pdbx_strand_id
1 'polypeptide(L)'
;MITYSLACNNQHKFDAWFRSAEAYDEQHAKGIVTCPVCGSLKVDKALMAPALARMSADRISVSTGHPMQSEIREFLRAMRKKVTSEADYV
;
A
#
# COMPACT_ATOMS: atom_id res chain seq x y z
N MET A 1 21.53 14.09 6.94
CA MET A 1 21.04 13.10 5.97
C MET A 1 19.53 13.21 5.95
N ILE A 2 18.95 13.49 4.79
CA ILE A 2 17.53 13.80 4.63
C ILE A 2 16.91 12.80 3.66
N THR A 3 15.62 12.51 3.86
CA THR A 3 14.85 11.62 2.98
C THR A 3 13.85 12.45 2.20
N TYR A 4 13.86 12.34 0.88
CA TYR A 4 12.82 12.90 0.02
C TYR A 4 12.02 11.79 -0.64
N SER A 5 10.71 11.97 -0.67
CA SER A 5 9.80 11.17 -1.48
C SER A 5 9.73 11.76 -2.88
N LEU A 6 10.08 10.94 -3.87
CA LEU A 6 10.17 11.31 -5.27
C LEU A 6 9.19 10.49 -6.11
N ALA A 7 8.74 11.08 -7.22
CA ALA A 7 7.88 10.40 -8.17
C ALA A 7 8.37 10.63 -9.60
N CYS A 8 8.39 9.58 -10.41
CA CYS A 8 8.69 9.71 -11.84
C CYS A 8 7.43 9.98 -12.66
N ASN A 9 7.60 10.35 -13.94
CA ASN A 9 6.49 10.55 -14.89
C ASN A 9 5.54 9.33 -15.02
N ASN A 10 6.06 8.11 -14.78
CA ASN A 10 5.26 6.88 -14.79
C ASN A 10 4.56 6.60 -13.45
N GLN A 11 4.45 7.61 -12.56
CA GLN A 11 3.83 7.53 -11.23
C GLN A 11 4.47 6.53 -10.25
N HIS A 12 5.66 6.00 -10.53
CA HIS A 12 6.41 5.24 -9.52
C HIS A 12 6.90 6.16 -8.42
N LYS A 13 6.50 5.88 -7.19
CA LYS A 13 6.92 6.58 -5.98
C LYS A 13 8.06 5.82 -5.33
N PHE A 14 9.09 6.54 -4.91
CA PHE A 14 10.23 5.97 -4.20
C PHE A 14 10.87 7.01 -3.30
N ASP A 15 11.56 6.53 -2.27
CA ASP A 15 12.28 7.39 -1.33
C ASP A 15 13.78 7.35 -1.62
N ALA A 16 14.42 8.51 -1.57
CA ALA A 16 15.84 8.66 -1.80
C ALA A 16 16.50 9.45 -0.66
N TRP A 17 17.71 9.01 -0.30
CA TRP A 17 18.49 9.57 0.78
C TRP A 17 19.54 10.52 0.23
N PHE A 18 19.54 11.75 0.72
CA PHE A 18 20.49 12.78 0.32
C PHE A 18 21.28 13.27 1.54
N ARG A 19 22.50 13.76 1.31
CA ARG A 19 23.35 14.26 2.39
C ARG A 19 22.79 15.57 2.99
N SER A 20 22.31 16.46 2.13
CA SER A 20 21.68 17.75 2.44
C SER A 20 20.63 18.10 1.35
N ALA A 21 19.85 19.17 1.56
CA ALA A 21 18.90 19.66 0.56
C ALA A 21 19.59 20.20 -0.69
N GLU A 22 20.72 20.90 -0.52
CA GLU A 22 21.57 21.40 -1.61
C GLU A 22 22.09 20.27 -2.49
N ALA A 23 22.49 19.14 -1.88
CA ALA A 23 22.94 17.97 -2.62
C ALA A 23 21.83 17.37 -3.51
N TYR A 24 20.57 17.43 -3.06
CA TYR A 24 19.43 17.05 -3.90
C TYR A 24 19.28 18.03 -5.07
N ASP A 25 19.28 19.34 -4.82
CA ASP A 25 19.04 20.33 -5.87
C ASP A 25 20.15 20.29 -6.94
N GLU A 26 21.42 20.08 -6.54
CA GLU A 26 22.52 19.86 -7.47
C GLU A 26 22.36 18.59 -8.32
N GLN A 27 21.97 17.47 -7.70
CA GLN A 27 21.81 16.19 -8.40
C GLN A 27 20.58 16.21 -9.33
N HIS A 28 19.52 16.91 -8.92
CA HIS A 28 18.33 17.13 -9.72
C HIS A 28 18.62 18.04 -10.92
N ALA A 29 19.34 19.14 -10.72
CA ALA A 29 19.78 20.04 -11.79
C ALA A 29 20.72 19.35 -12.79
N LYS A 30 21.58 18.44 -12.31
CA LYS A 30 22.44 17.61 -13.17
C LYS A 30 21.69 16.45 -13.86
N GLY A 31 20.42 16.21 -13.52
CA GLY A 31 19.62 15.12 -14.08
C GLY A 31 20.11 13.72 -13.70
N ILE A 32 20.85 13.58 -12.60
CA ILE A 32 21.43 12.29 -12.17
C ILE A 32 20.39 11.43 -11.44
N VAL A 33 19.33 12.05 -10.93
CA VAL A 33 18.27 11.37 -10.19
C VAL A 33 17.39 10.56 -11.15
N THR A 34 17.60 9.25 -11.18
CA THR A 34 16.84 8.31 -12.01
C THR A 34 15.81 7.52 -11.21
N CYS A 35 14.70 7.18 -11.85
CA CYS A 35 13.74 6.23 -11.29
C CYS A 35 14.34 4.81 -11.26
N PRO A 36 14.34 4.11 -10.10
CA PRO A 36 14.87 2.74 -10.01
C PRO A 36 14.00 1.69 -10.71
N VAL A 37 12.76 2.03 -11.07
CA VAL A 37 11.81 1.09 -11.71
C VAL A 37 11.88 1.17 -13.23
N CYS A 38 11.93 2.38 -13.79
CA CYS A 38 11.88 2.57 -15.25
C CYS A 38 13.09 3.27 -15.85
N GLY A 39 14.07 3.70 -15.04
CA GLY A 39 15.26 4.42 -15.52
C GLY A 39 15.00 5.85 -16.03
N SER A 40 13.77 6.36 -15.89
CA SER A 40 13.44 7.73 -16.30
C SER A 40 14.24 8.75 -15.49
N LEU A 41 14.83 9.73 -16.18
CA LEU A 41 15.52 10.90 -15.62
C LEU A 41 14.53 12.00 -15.17
N LYS A 42 13.26 11.89 -15.60
CA LYS A 42 12.18 12.80 -15.19
C LYS A 42 11.61 12.33 -13.86
N VAL A 43 12.17 12.87 -12.79
CA VAL A 43 11.78 12.64 -11.41
C VAL A 43 11.52 13.98 -10.75
N ASP A 44 10.36 14.11 -10.12
CA ASP A 44 9.93 15.32 -9.41
C ASP A 44 9.71 15.01 -7.92
N LYS A 45 9.80 16.04 -7.06
CA LYS A 45 9.40 15.91 -5.66
C LYS A 45 7.93 15.51 -5.62
N ALA A 46 7.64 14.35 -5.02
CA ALA A 46 6.26 13.95 -4.84
C ALA A 46 5.62 14.99 -3.92
N LEU A 47 4.57 15.66 -4.42
CA LEU A 47 3.75 16.54 -3.60
C LEU A 47 3.34 15.75 -2.35
N MET A 48 3.73 16.24 -1.17
CA MET A 48 3.17 15.77 0.09
C MET A 48 1.69 16.10 0.05
N ALA A 49 0.88 15.15 -0.42
CA ALA A 49 -0.55 15.25 -0.27
C ALA A 49 -0.82 15.35 1.24
N PRO A 50 -1.50 16.41 1.73
CA PRO A 50 -1.89 16.47 3.13
C PRO A 50 -2.63 15.17 3.44
N ALA A 51 -2.35 14.59 4.61
CA ALA A 51 -3.05 13.41 5.06
C ALA A 51 -4.53 13.77 5.21
N LEU A 52 -5.29 13.61 4.13
CA LEU A 52 -6.74 13.63 4.18
C LEU A 52 -7.08 12.47 5.10
N ALA A 53 -7.53 12.80 6.31
CA ALA A 53 -8.20 11.84 7.17
C ALA A 53 -9.27 11.23 6.28
N ARG A 54 -9.08 9.97 5.88
CA ARG A 54 -10.10 9.26 5.11
C ARG A 54 -11.32 9.29 6.01
N MET A 55 -12.34 10.10 5.65
CA MET A 55 -13.69 9.91 6.18
C MET A 55 -13.94 8.42 6.01
N SER A 56 -14.07 7.73 7.13
CA SER A 56 -14.18 6.30 7.24
C SER A 56 -15.14 5.79 6.16
N ALA A 57 -14.61 5.37 5.01
CA ALA A 57 -15.26 4.37 4.21
C ALA A 57 -15.30 3.20 5.17
N ASP A 58 -16.49 2.97 5.72
CA ASP A 58 -16.79 2.02 6.77
C ASP A 58 -15.96 0.76 6.54
N ARG A 59 -14.82 0.68 7.22
CA ARG A 59 -13.97 -0.49 7.13
C ARG A 59 -14.69 -1.46 8.02
N ILE A 60 -15.65 -2.18 7.45
CA ILE A 60 -16.38 -3.24 8.11
C ILE A 60 -15.31 -4.21 8.59
N SER A 61 -14.92 -4.06 9.84
CA SER A 61 -13.98 -4.96 10.45
C SER A 61 -14.73 -6.28 10.55
N VAL A 62 -14.26 -7.31 9.85
CA VAL A 62 -14.69 -8.69 10.06
C VAL A 62 -14.07 -9.19 11.36
N SER A 63 -14.13 -8.37 12.41
CA SER A 63 -13.67 -8.70 13.75
C SER A 63 -14.80 -9.39 14.52
N THR A 64 -14.41 -10.08 15.58
CA THR A 64 -15.21 -10.98 16.43
C THR A 64 -16.51 -10.38 16.99
N GLY A 65 -16.71 -9.06 16.89
CA GLY A 65 -17.89 -8.33 17.39
C GLY A 65 -18.95 -7.92 16.37
N HIS A 66 -18.86 -8.30 15.09
CA HIS A 66 -19.87 -7.93 14.09
C HIS A 66 -21.24 -8.63 14.36
N PRO A 67 -22.40 -7.95 14.23
CA PRO A 67 -23.71 -8.52 14.55
C PRO A 67 -24.05 -9.81 13.79
N MET A 68 -23.53 -9.94 12.56
CA MET A 68 -23.70 -11.12 11.69
C MET A 68 -22.80 -12.32 12.03
N GLN A 69 -22.03 -12.26 13.13
CA GLN A 69 -21.09 -13.32 13.52
C GLN A 69 -21.78 -14.64 13.90
N SER A 70 -22.99 -14.59 14.49
CA SER A 70 -23.74 -15.80 14.84
C SER A 70 -24.13 -16.60 13.60
N GLU A 71 -24.72 -15.94 12.62
CA GLU A 71 -25.17 -16.52 11.35
C GLU A 71 -24.00 -17.09 10.55
N ILE A 72 -22.89 -16.35 10.46
CA ILE A 72 -21.68 -16.81 9.77
C ILE A 72 -21.10 -18.06 10.44
N ARG A 73 -21.08 -18.14 11.78
CA ARG A 73 -20.58 -19.33 12.49
C ARG A 73 -21.47 -20.55 12.29
N GLU A 74 -22.79 -20.38 12.29
CA GLU A 74 -23.72 -21.48 12.03
C GLU A 74 -23.57 -22.00 10.60
N PHE A 75 -23.46 -21.10 9.63
CA PHE A 75 -23.20 -21.44 8.24
C PHE A 75 -21.88 -22.22 8.07
N LEU A 76 -20.79 -21.75 8.68
CA LEU A 76 -19.49 -22.44 8.65
C LEU A 76 -19.53 -23.82 9.31
N ARG A 77 -20.29 -23.99 10.40
CA ARG A 77 -20.49 -25.31 11.04
C ARG A 77 -21.27 -26.26 10.15
N ALA A 78 -22.33 -25.78 9.50
CA ALA A 78 -23.11 -26.56 8.55
C ALA A 78 -22.26 -26.99 7.34
N MET A 79 -21.46 -26.06 6.81
CA MET A 79 -20.54 -26.33 5.71
C MET A 79 -19.46 -27.35 6.12
N ARG A 80 -18.84 -27.20 7.28
CA ARG A 80 -17.88 -28.18 7.80
C ARG A 80 -18.49 -29.57 7.90
N LYS A 81 -19.72 -29.70 8.41
CA LYS A 81 -20.41 -31.00 8.50
C LYS A 81 -20.59 -31.63 7.12
N LYS A 82 -21.08 -30.87 6.14
CA LYS A 82 -21.25 -31.34 4.75
C LYS A 82 -19.93 -31.79 4.15
N VAL A 83 -18.89 -30.94 4.26
CA VAL A 83 -17.55 -31.26 3.74
C VAL A 83 -16.99 -32.51 4.43
N THR A 84 -17.18 -32.69 5.74
CA THR A 84 -16.70 -33.90 6.44
C THR A 84 -17.53 -35.15 6.13
N SER A 85 -18.82 -35.01 5.84
CA SER A 85 -19.68 -36.17 5.51
C SER A 85 -19.62 -36.58 4.05
N GLU A 86 -19.38 -35.63 3.14
CA GLU A 86 -19.28 -35.86 1.69
C GLU A 86 -17.84 -35.93 1.18
N ALA A 87 -16.83 -35.66 2.04
CA ALA A 87 -15.45 -35.97 1.70
C ALA A 87 -15.24 -37.48 1.82
N ASP A 88 -15.69 -38.20 0.80
CA ASP A 88 -15.18 -39.54 0.51
C ASP A 88 -13.66 -39.46 0.30
N TYR A 89 -12.97 -40.29 1.07
CA TYR A 89 -11.54 -40.41 1.19
C TYR A 89 -10.88 -40.77 -0.16
N VAL A 90 -9.78 -40.09 -0.51
CA VAL A 90 -8.72 -40.67 -1.36
C VAL A 90 -7.66 -41.23 -0.43
#